data_AF-A0A0Q9LZL7-F1
#
_entry.id   AF-A0A0Q9LZL7-F1
#
_cell.length_a   1.000
_cell.length_b   1.000
_cell.length_c   1.000
_cell.angle_alpha   90.00
_cell.angle_beta   90.00
_cell.angle_gamma   90.00
#
_symmetry.space_group_name_H-M   'P 1'
#
loop_
_entity.id
_entity.type
_entity.pdbx_description
1 polymer ?
#
loop_
_entity_poly.entity_id
_entity_poly.type
_entity_poly.pdbx_seq_one_letter_code
_entity_poly.pdbx_strand_id
1 'polypeptide(L)' 'MIYGTKLLDTDSELFAAALSKTPVFVWSLDQLGVYYQVTTGIIVKYTPDHVQVYNENNTTISTWYSRETSEFSIAF' A
#
# COMPACT_ATOMS: atom_id res chain seq x y z
N MET A 1 4.57 -0.66 13.72
CA MET A 1 5.59 -1.48 13.02
C MET A 1 5.00 -2.86 12.79
N ILE A 2 4.82 -3.23 11.53
CA ILE A 2 4.47 -4.59 11.13
C ILE A 2 5.79 -5.32 10.88
N TYR A 3 6.07 -6.37 11.66
CA TYR A 3 7.38 -7.00 11.73
C TYR A 3 7.85 -7.48 10.34
N GLY A 4 9.10 -7.19 9.98
CA GLY A 4 9.67 -7.59 8.69
C GLY A 4 9.27 -6.73 7.48
N THR A 5 8.61 -5.59 7.70
CA THR A 5 8.27 -4.65 6.62
C THR A 5 8.67 -3.21 6.96
N LYS A 6 8.95 -2.40 5.94
CA LYS A 6 9.15 -0.96 6.05
C LYS A 6 7.87 -0.23 5.63
N LEU A 7 7.31 0.60 6.53
CA LEU A 7 6.17 1.47 6.22
C LEU A 7 6.56 2.57 5.21
N LEU A 8 5.63 2.91 4.33
CA LEU A 8 5.76 3.97 3.33
C LEU A 8 4.89 5.17 3.76
N ASP A 9 5.44 6.04 4.59
CA ASP A 9 4.68 7.16 5.16
C ASP A 9 4.75 8.41 4.27
N THR A 10 5.87 8.57 3.56
CA THR A 10 6.13 9.78 2.76
C THR A 10 5.81 9.59 1.28
N ASP A 11 5.44 10.70 0.63
CA ASP A 11 5.20 10.73 -0.81
C ASP A 11 6.43 10.30 -1.62
N SER A 12 7.64 10.59 -1.13
CA SER A 12 8.88 10.16 -1.78
C SER A 12 9.07 8.64 -1.74
N GLU A 13 8.64 7.98 -0.66
CA GLU A 13 8.69 6.53 -0.53
C GLU A 13 7.63 5.84 -1.39
N LEU A 14 6.41 6.38 -1.42
CA LEU A 14 5.35 5.94 -2.34
C LEU A 14 5.78 6.12 -3.80
N PHE A 15 6.40 7.26 -4.12
CA PHE A 15 6.97 7.52 -5.45
C PHE A 15 8.05 6.51 -5.81
N ALA A 16 9.01 6.28 -4.92
CA ALA A 16 10.09 5.33 -5.16
C ALA A 16 9.54 3.92 -5.41
N ALA A 17 8.59 3.45 -4.58
CA ALA A 17 7.95 2.14 -4.73
C ALA A 17 7.14 2.01 -6.04
N ALA A 18 6.44 3.07 -6.44
CA ALA A 18 5.72 3.11 -7.72
C ALA A 18 6.67 3.08 -8.91
N LEU A 19 7.76 3.87 -8.85
CA LEU A 19 8.77 3.95 -9.91
C LEU A 19 9.52 2.63 -10.10
N SER A 20 9.92 1.97 -9.00
CA SER A 20 10.60 0.69 -9.02
C SER A 20 9.67 -0.49 -9.29
N LYS A 21 8.35 -0.27 -9.28
CA LYS A 21 7.33 -1.33 -9.29
C LYS A 21 7.61 -2.37 -8.20
N THR A 22 7.91 -1.91 -6.99
CA THR A 22 8.10 -2.78 -5.83
C THR A 22 6.73 -3.22 -5.30
N PRO A 23 6.49 -4.54 -5.08
CA PRO A 23 5.30 -5.03 -4.39
C PRO A 23 5.11 -4.38 -3.03
N VAL A 24 3.95 -3.75 -2.84
CA VAL A 24 3.51 -3.18 -1.58
C VAL A 24 2.43 -4.04 -0.95
N PHE A 25 2.48 -4.14 0.37
CA PHE A 25 1.40 -4.65 1.20
C PHE A 25 0.48 -3.50 1.59
N VAL A 26 -0.82 -3.70 1.41
CA VAL A 26 -1.87 -2.77 1.83
C VAL A 26 -2.52 -3.30 3.09
N TRP A 27 -2.56 -2.49 4.13
CA TRP A 27 -3.09 -2.83 5.44
C TRP A 27 -4.30 -1.97 5.76
N SER A 28 -5.28 -2.53 6.47
CA SER A 28 -6.44 -1.80 6.99
C SER A 28 -6.65 -2.16 8.45
N LEU A 29 -7.25 -1.24 9.20
CA LEU A 29 -7.70 -1.48 10.56
C LEU A 29 -9.02 -2.27 10.54
N ASP A 30 -9.12 -3.29 11.40
CA ASP A 30 -10.38 -3.94 11.71
C ASP A 30 -11.17 -3.16 12.80
N GLN A 31 -12.34 -3.67 13.18
CA GLN A 31 -13.19 -3.06 14.21
C GLN A 31 -12.56 -3.05 15.61
N LEU A 32 -11.51 -3.86 15.84
CA LEU A 32 -10.79 -3.97 17.10
C LEU A 32 -9.52 -3.11 17.11
N GLY A 33 -9.25 -2.36 16.04
CA GLY A 33 -8.06 -1.52 15.91
C GLY A 33 -6.79 -2.31 15.58
N VAL A 34 -6.92 -3.51 15.02
CA VAL A 34 -5.80 -4.36 14.60
C VAL A 34 -5.62 -4.27 13.09
N TYR A 35 -4.39 -4.05 12.66
CA TYR A 35 -4.05 -4.05 11.24
C TYR A 35 -4.06 -5.48 10.67
N TYR A 36 -4.72 -5.64 9.52
CA TYR A 36 -4.68 -6.86 8.72
C TYR A 36 -4.35 -6.53 7.27
N GLN A 37 -3.68 -7.47 6.60
CA GLN A 37 -3.30 -7.31 5.19
C GLN A 37 -4.54 -7.50 4.32
N VAL A 38 -4.86 -6.50 3.50
CA VAL A 38 -6.00 -6.52 2.58
C VAL A 38 -5.59 -7.00 1.20
N THR A 39 -4.42 -6.58 0.72
CA THR A 39 -3.96 -6.83 -0.65
C THR A 39 -2.45 -6.68 -0.75
N THR A 40 -1.86 -7.36 -1.73
CA THR A 40 -0.51 -7.10 -2.23
C THR A 40 -0.59 -6.64 -3.68
N GLY A 41 0.20 -5.64 -4.05
CA GLY A 41 0.15 -5.12 -5.41
C GLY A 41 1.18 -4.05 -5.69
N ILE A 42 1.01 -3.34 -6.81
CA ILE A 42 1.93 -2.27 -7.24
C ILE A 42 1.20 -0.95 -7.29
N ILE A 43 1.85 0.09 -6.76
CA ILE A 43 1.33 1.46 -6.81
C ILE A 43 1.38 1.97 -8.25
N VAL A 44 0.24 2.44 -8.75
CA VAL A 44 0.10 3.02 -10.09
C VAL A 44 0.03 4.53 -10.03
N LYS A 45 -0.68 5.04 -9.02
CA LYS A 45 -0.88 6.47 -8.77
C LYS A 45 -0.97 6.68 -7.28
N TYR A 46 -0.55 7.85 -6.83
CA TYR A 46 -0.77 8.32 -5.47
C TYR A 46 -1.13 9.80 -5.49
N THR A 47 -1.93 10.19 -4.50
CA THR A 47 -2.28 11.56 -4.16
C THR A 47 -2.02 11.75 -2.66
N PRO A 48 -2.11 12.98 -2.13
CA PRO A 48 -1.99 13.22 -0.69
C PRO A 48 -2.95 12.37 0.15
N ASP A 49 -4.12 12.03 -0.39
CA ASP A 49 -5.19 11.38 0.38
C ASP A 49 -5.39 9.91 0.00
N HIS A 50 -5.02 9.50 -1.22
CA HIS A 50 -5.32 8.17 -1.73
C HIS A 50 -4.17 7.56 -2.52
N VAL A 51 -4.08 6.23 -2.50
CA VAL A 51 -3.13 5.45 -3.30
C VAL A 51 -3.90 4.44 -4.13
N GLN A 52 -3.60 4.39 -5.43
CA GLN A 52 -4.15 3.41 -6.35
C GLN A 52 -3.16 2.25 -6.51
N VAL A 53 -3.60 1.05 -6.18
CA VAL A 53 -2.79 -0.17 -6.26
C VAL A 53 -3.46 -1.15 -7.22
N TYR A 54 -2.71 -1.70 -8.19
CA TYR A 54 -3.19 -2.84 -8.99
C TYR A 54 -2.85 -4.15 -8.27
N ASN A 55 -3.74 -5.14 -8.37
CA ASN A 55 -3.53 -6.45 -7.76
C ASN A 55 -2.47 -7.24 -8.55
N GLU A 56 -1.45 -7.78 -7.88
CA GLU A 56 -0.38 -8.54 -8.54
C GLU A 56 -0.92 -9.72 -9.37
N ASN A 57 -1.99 -10.36 -8.92
CA ASN A 57 -2.64 -11.49 -9.61
C ASN A 57 -3.58 -11.05 -10.75
N ASN A 58 -3.95 -9.76 -10.81
CA ASN A 58 -4.83 -9.23 -11.84
C ASN A 58 -4.52 -7.75 -12.11
N THR A 59 -3.58 -7.52 -13.04
CA THR A 59 -3.10 -6.18 -13.43
C THR A 59 -4.17 -5.28 -14.05
N THR A 60 -5.29 -5.86 -14.49
CA THR A 60 -6.45 -5.12 -15.02
C THR A 60 -7.34 -4.51 -13.94
N ILE A 61 -7.24 -4.98 -12.69
CA ILE A 61 -8.05 -4.49 -11.58
C ILE A 61 -7.16 -3.66 -10.66
N SER A 62 -7.55 -2.40 -10.47
CA SER A 62 -6.93 -1.52 -9.49
C SER A 62 -7.95 -0.99 -8.50
N THR A 63 -7.50 -0.75 -7.29
CA THR A 63 -8.33 -0.28 -6.17
C THR A 63 -7.69 0.95 -5.56
N TRP A 64 -8.52 1.93 -5.24
CA TRP A 64 -8.10 3.13 -4.51
C TRP A 64 -8.25 2.88 -3.01
N TYR A 65 -7.18 3.18 -2.27
CA TYR A 65 -7.12 3.05 -0.82
C TYR A 65 -6.87 4.44 -0.20
N SER A 66 -7.59 4.77 0.86
CA SER A 66 -7.39 6.03 1.60
C SER A 66 -6.16 5.93 2.49
N ARG A 67 -5.33 6.97 2.51
CA ARG A 67 -4.15 7.08 3.38
C ARG A 67 -4.50 7.36 4.85
N GLU A 68 -5.75 7.73 5.14
CA GLU A 68 -6.23 7.92 6.51
C GLU A 68 -6.57 6.59 7.19
N THR A 69 -7.04 5.61 6.42
CA THR A 69 -7.54 4.34 6.94
C THR A 69 -6.68 3.14 6.56
N SER A 70 -5.72 3.34 5.65
CA SER A 70 -4.86 2.28 5.14
C SER A 70 -3.40 2.66 5.23
N GLU A 71 -2.59 1.67 5.62
CA GLU A 71 -1.13 1.78 5.64
C GLU A 71 -0.53 0.97 4.50
N PHE A 72 0.64 1.39 4.05
CA PHE A 72 1.38 0.75 2.96
C PHE A 72 2.76 0.35 3.46
N SER A 73 3.23 -0.84 3.12
CA SER A 73 4.58 -1.27 3.46
C SER A 73 5.23 -2.10 2.34
N ILE A 74 6.55 -2.19 2.36
CA ILE A 74 7.34 -3.08 1.51
C ILE A 74 8.09 -4.10 2.36
N ALA A 75 8.39 -5.26 1.77
CA ALA A 75 9.35 -6.18 2.37
C ALA A 75 10.74 -5.50 2.41
N PHE A 76 11.51 -5.80 3.46
CA PHE A 76 12.93 -5.42 3.56
C PHE A 76 13.80 -6.14 2.52
#